data_AF-A0A3R6RHK2-F1
#
_entry.id   AF-A0A3R6RHK2-F1
#
_cell.length_a   1.000
_cell.length_b   1.000
_cell.length_c   1.000
_cell.angle_alpha   90.00
_cell.angle_beta   90.00
_cell.angle_gamma   90.00
#
_symmetry.space_group_name_H-M   'P 1'
#
loop_
_entity.id
_entity.type
_entity.pdbx_description
1 polymer ?
#
loop_
_entity_poly.entity_id
_entity_poly.type
_entity_poly.pdbx_seq_one_letter_code
_entity_poly.pdbx_strand_id
1 'polypeptide(L)'
;MARRDKEITTYEYFKVDEVFFWGKHKDYIDKLWKLNQIQESYFARLVDLYAVAAIVGLKLKRKGLEEKDDTGIKRTIQLQQITNTYQTLITIMRMVLIMDDSRDLTFEQKLESAFMIPEDEETYKENMELFNSYARGGIEYLYEQLVLRTPDVDEDYSDFRVANMVALMKNPLPVDELDI
;
A
#
# COMPACT_ATOMS: atom_id res chain seq x y z
N MET A 1 17.24 1.72 -25.56
CA MET A 1 17.34 0.28 -25.28
C MET A 1 15.94 -0.30 -25.32
N ALA A 2 15.67 -1.19 -26.28
CA ALA A 2 14.37 -1.85 -26.40
C ALA A 2 14.05 -2.60 -25.10
N ARG A 3 12.89 -2.31 -24.49
CA ARG A 3 12.30 -3.21 -23.50
C ARG A 3 12.14 -4.54 -24.21
N ARG A 4 12.79 -5.60 -23.72
CA ARG A 4 12.40 -6.94 -24.15
C ARG A 4 10.99 -7.12 -23.65
N ASP A 5 10.03 -7.30 -24.56
CA ASP A 5 8.71 -7.76 -24.20
C ASP A 5 8.90 -9.08 -23.45
N LYS A 6 8.74 -9.05 -22.13
CA LYS A 6 8.63 -10.28 -21.34
C LYS A 6 7.38 -10.94 -21.86
N GLU A 7 7.51 -12.14 -22.41
CA GLU A 7 6.36 -12.97 -22.73
C GLU A 7 5.62 -13.25 -21.41
N ILE A 8 4.49 -12.57 -21.21
CA ILE A 8 3.69 -12.71 -19.99
C ILE A 8 2.99 -14.06 -20.09
N THR A 9 3.43 -15.02 -19.30
CA THR A 9 2.87 -16.38 -19.27
C THR A 9 1.72 -16.53 -18.29
N THR A 10 1.47 -15.51 -17.46
CA THR A 10 0.40 -15.50 -16.44
C THR A 10 0.11 -14.06 -15.99
N TYR A 11 -1.15 -13.78 -15.63
CA TYR A 11 -1.56 -12.55 -14.96
C TYR A 11 -1.71 -12.73 -13.44
N GLU A 12 -0.91 -13.62 -12.86
CA GLU A 12 -0.92 -13.81 -11.42
C GLU A 12 -0.42 -12.55 -10.70
N TYR A 13 -1.24 -12.02 -9.78
CA TYR A 13 -0.89 -10.83 -8.99
C TYR A 13 0.48 -10.97 -8.33
N PHE A 14 1.23 -9.86 -8.31
CA PHE A 14 2.57 -9.77 -7.72
C PHE A 14 3.67 -10.66 -8.36
N LYS A 15 3.41 -11.30 -9.52
CA LYS A 15 4.44 -12.07 -10.26
C LYS A 15 4.84 -11.48 -11.61
N VAL A 16 4.09 -10.51 -12.12
CA VAL A 16 4.32 -9.91 -13.45
C VAL A 16 5.23 -8.69 -13.34
N ASP A 17 4.78 -7.67 -12.60
CA ASP A 17 5.42 -6.36 -12.57
C ASP A 17 6.10 -6.01 -11.25
N GLU A 18 7.11 -5.15 -11.35
CA GLU A 18 7.68 -4.45 -10.20
C GLU A 18 6.72 -3.34 -9.73
N VAL A 19 6.72 -3.06 -8.43
CA VAL A 19 5.93 -1.97 -7.85
C VAL A 19 6.79 -0.71 -7.70
N PHE A 20 6.28 0.41 -8.21
CA PHE A 20 6.95 1.71 -8.15
C PHE A 20 6.11 2.76 -7.43
N PHE A 21 6.79 3.67 -6.73
CA PHE A 21 6.20 4.88 -6.16
C PHE A 21 6.96 6.10 -6.68
N TRP A 22 6.19 7.14 -7.00
CA TRP A 22 6.63 8.39 -7.62
C TRP A 22 6.12 9.59 -6.81
N GLY A 23 6.61 10.79 -7.13
CA GLY A 23 6.07 12.04 -6.61
C GLY A 23 5.96 12.05 -5.09
N LYS A 24 4.83 12.55 -4.59
CA LYS A 24 4.59 12.70 -3.15
C LYS A 24 4.70 11.37 -2.39
N HIS A 25 4.24 10.25 -2.95
CA HIS A 25 4.29 8.96 -2.25
C HIS A 25 5.72 8.48 -2.08
N LYS A 26 6.60 8.75 -3.05
CA LYS A 26 8.04 8.51 -2.90
C LYS A 26 8.63 9.33 -1.74
N ASP A 27 8.23 10.60 -1.60
CA ASP A 27 8.72 11.45 -0.52
C ASP A 27 8.18 11.04 0.85
N TYR A 28 6.93 10.62 0.94
CA TYR A 28 6.34 10.07 2.16
C TYR A 28 7.01 8.76 2.57
N ILE A 29 7.28 7.87 1.60
CA ILE A 29 8.05 6.65 1.82
C ILE A 29 9.43 6.97 2.40
N ASP A 30 10.15 7.96 1.88
CA ASP A 30 11.48 8.33 2.37
C ASP A 30 11.50 8.81 3.83
N LYS A 31 10.35 9.24 4.35
CA LYS A 31 10.18 9.63 5.76
C LYS A 31 9.76 8.46 6.65
N LEU A 32 9.05 7.48 6.08
CA LEU A 32 8.59 6.28 6.78
C LEU A 32 9.62 5.14 6.78
N TRP A 33 10.44 5.07 5.75
CA TRP A 33 11.41 4.01 5.51
C TRP A 33 12.65 4.54 4.79
N LYS A 34 13.82 4.21 5.34
CA LYS A 34 15.12 4.50 4.74
C LYS A 34 15.88 3.20 4.46
N LEU A 35 16.38 3.06 3.24
CA LEU A 35 17.10 1.88 2.80
C LEU A 35 18.30 1.58 3.72
N ASN A 36 18.34 0.37 4.27
CA ASN A 36 19.39 -0.12 5.17
C ASN A 36 19.57 0.68 6.48
N GLN A 37 18.59 1.50 6.87
CA GLN A 37 18.63 2.29 8.11
C GLN A 37 17.41 1.96 8.97
N ILE A 38 17.36 0.73 9.49
CA ILE A 38 16.24 0.23 10.30
C ILE A 38 16.00 1.10 11.54
N GLN A 39 17.07 1.56 12.20
CA GLN A 39 16.96 2.41 13.39
C GLN A 39 16.29 3.76 13.10
N GLU A 40 16.36 4.25 11.86
CA GLU A 40 15.73 5.50 11.43
C GLU A 40 14.39 5.26 10.72
N SER A 41 13.97 4.01 10.56
CA SER A 41 12.77 3.63 9.79
C SER A 41 11.65 3.15 10.72
N TYR A 42 10.40 3.46 10.36
CA TYR A 42 9.22 2.89 11.03
C TYR A 42 8.97 1.45 10.62
N PHE A 43 9.37 1.08 9.40
CA PHE A 43 9.23 -0.24 8.82
C PHE A 43 10.60 -0.84 8.53
N ALA A 44 10.76 -2.16 8.65
CA ALA A 44 12.04 -2.81 8.36
C ALA A 44 12.34 -2.84 6.85
N ARG A 45 11.31 -3.11 6.04
CA ARG A 45 11.41 -3.24 4.57
C ARG A 45 10.31 -2.43 3.90
N LEU A 46 10.58 -1.99 2.67
CA LEU A 46 9.59 -1.27 1.88
C LEU A 46 8.35 -2.13 1.56
N VAL A 47 8.53 -3.44 1.34
CA VAL A 47 7.39 -4.36 1.14
C VAL A 47 6.49 -4.47 2.38
N ASP A 48 7.06 -4.31 3.59
CA ASP A 48 6.28 -4.33 4.83
C ASP A 48 5.41 -3.07 4.96
N LEU A 49 5.99 -1.90 4.66
CA LEU A 49 5.24 -0.65 4.56
C LEU A 49 4.12 -0.78 3.52
N TYR A 50 4.40 -1.34 2.34
CA TYR A 50 3.41 -1.54 1.29
C TYR A 50 2.24 -2.43 1.73
N ALA A 51 2.52 -3.57 2.37
CA ALA A 51 1.49 -4.47 2.88
C ALA A 51 0.64 -3.83 3.98
N VAL A 52 1.27 -3.19 4.98
CA VAL A 52 0.54 -2.52 6.07
C VAL A 52 -0.28 -1.36 5.54
N ALA A 53 0.29 -0.55 4.64
CA ALA A 53 -0.41 0.57 4.04
C ALA A 53 -1.63 0.13 3.24
N ALA A 54 -1.57 -0.98 2.49
CA ALA A 54 -2.73 -1.50 1.76
C ALA A 54 -3.89 -1.87 2.72
N ILE A 55 -3.58 -2.49 3.87
CA ILE A 55 -4.59 -2.81 4.90
C ILE A 55 -5.16 -1.52 5.52
N VAL A 56 -4.30 -0.57 5.88
CA VAL A 56 -4.71 0.71 6.48
C VAL A 56 -5.60 1.49 5.51
N GLY A 57 -5.20 1.61 4.24
CA GLY A 57 -5.98 2.27 3.20
C GLY A 57 -7.33 1.60 2.98
N LEU A 58 -7.36 0.27 2.90
CA LEU A 58 -8.61 -0.49 2.76
C LEU A 58 -9.55 -0.25 3.95
N LYS A 59 -9.03 -0.31 5.18
CA LYS A 59 -9.82 -0.12 6.40
C LYS A 59 -10.42 1.27 6.50
N LEU A 60 -9.68 2.28 6.05
CA LEU A 60 -10.12 3.68 5.99
C LEU A 60 -10.90 4.03 4.72
N LYS A 61 -11.12 3.07 3.81
CA LYS A 61 -11.64 3.30 2.45
C LYS A 61 -10.90 4.42 1.70
N ARG A 62 -9.62 4.67 2.04
CA ARG A 62 -8.80 5.76 1.50
C ARG A 62 -7.96 5.26 0.34
N LYS A 63 -8.20 5.82 -0.85
CA LYS A 63 -7.41 5.60 -2.06
C LYS A 63 -6.54 6.82 -2.35
N GLY A 64 -5.31 6.59 -2.82
CA GLY A 64 -4.42 7.61 -3.35
C GLY A 64 -4.21 7.42 -4.85
N LEU A 65 -4.19 8.52 -5.60
CA LEU A 65 -3.88 8.50 -7.03
C LEU A 65 -2.38 8.35 -7.25
N GLU A 66 -1.97 7.74 -8.36
CA GLU A 66 -0.57 7.77 -8.78
C GLU A 66 -0.23 9.16 -9.30
N GLU A 67 0.78 9.81 -8.69
CA GLU A 67 1.28 11.11 -9.13
C GLU A 67 2.72 10.93 -9.63
N LYS A 68 2.88 10.72 -10.94
CA LYS A 68 4.20 10.67 -11.57
C LYS A 68 4.76 12.07 -11.68
N ASP A 69 5.99 12.22 -11.21
CA ASP A 69 6.80 13.40 -11.51
C ASP A 69 7.70 13.16 -12.73
N ASP A 70 8.07 14.23 -13.42
CA ASP A 70 8.95 14.17 -14.60
C ASP A 70 10.43 13.98 -14.22
N THR A 71 10.74 13.82 -12.93
CA THR A 71 12.14 13.73 -12.45
C THR A 71 12.76 12.36 -12.74
N GLY A 72 11.93 11.35 -12.95
CA GLY A 72 12.37 9.96 -13.12
C GLY A 72 12.83 9.29 -11.82
N ILE A 73 12.77 9.99 -10.68
CA ILE A 73 13.17 9.47 -9.37
C ILE A 73 12.00 8.69 -8.77
N LYS A 74 12.27 7.44 -8.39
CA LYS A 74 11.25 6.55 -7.82
C LYS A 74 11.76 5.69 -6.67
N ARG A 75 10.82 5.11 -5.94
CA ARG A 75 11.09 3.97 -5.06
C ARG A 75 10.55 2.70 -5.71
N THR A 76 11.37 1.66 -5.68
CA THR A 76 11.05 0.36 -6.26
C THR A 76 10.98 -0.67 -5.13
N ILE A 77 9.88 -1.41 -5.06
CA ILE A 77 9.85 -2.64 -4.28
C ILE A 77 10.53 -3.72 -5.12
N GLN A 78 11.68 -4.17 -4.65
CA GLN A 78 12.47 -5.19 -5.34
C GLN A 78 11.66 -6.49 -5.45
N LEU A 79 11.69 -7.13 -6.64
CA LEU A 79 10.93 -8.35 -6.90
C LEU A 79 11.16 -9.45 -5.87
N GLN A 80 12.40 -9.62 -5.38
CA GLN A 80 12.70 -10.62 -4.35
C GLN A 80 11.92 -10.38 -3.04
N GLN A 81 11.69 -9.11 -2.65
CA GLN A 81 10.89 -8.80 -1.47
C GLN A 81 9.43 -9.15 -1.69
N ILE A 82 8.91 -8.87 -2.89
CA ILE A 82 7.55 -9.23 -3.31
C ILE A 82 7.37 -10.75 -3.26
N THR A 83 8.27 -11.51 -3.90
CA THR A 83 8.23 -12.98 -3.91
C THR A 83 8.27 -13.56 -2.50
N ASN A 84 9.16 -13.05 -1.64
CA ASN A 84 9.29 -13.53 -0.25
C ASN A 84 8.08 -13.18 0.64
N THR A 85 7.27 -12.20 0.24
CA THR A 85 6.07 -11.74 0.98
C THR A 85 4.79 -11.99 0.19
N TYR A 86 4.87 -12.81 -0.87
CA TYR A 86 3.78 -13.08 -1.80
C TYR A 86 2.52 -13.57 -1.08
N GLN A 87 2.65 -14.53 -0.15
CA GLN A 87 1.49 -15.10 0.55
C GLN A 87 0.73 -14.05 1.37
N THR A 88 1.44 -13.07 1.93
CA THR A 88 0.82 -11.95 2.64
C THR A 88 0.12 -11.01 1.64
N LEU A 89 0.83 -10.61 0.58
CA LEU A 89 0.30 -9.67 -0.42
C LEU A 89 -0.93 -10.22 -1.15
N ILE A 90 -0.91 -11.48 -1.58
CA ILE A 90 -2.06 -12.11 -2.25
C ILE A 90 -3.27 -12.24 -1.31
N THR A 91 -3.03 -12.44 -0.01
CA THR A 91 -4.11 -12.48 0.99
C THR A 91 -4.74 -11.10 1.16
N ILE A 92 -3.93 -10.04 1.21
CA ILE A 92 -4.44 -8.66 1.28
C ILE A 92 -5.14 -8.29 -0.03
N MET A 93 -4.63 -8.72 -1.18
CA MET A 93 -5.26 -8.50 -2.48
C MET A 93 -6.65 -9.11 -2.56
N ARG A 94 -6.82 -10.34 -2.07
CA ARG A 94 -8.14 -10.96 -1.94
C ARG A 94 -9.08 -10.13 -1.06
N MET A 95 -8.59 -9.62 0.07
CA MET A 95 -9.38 -8.74 0.92
C MET A 95 -9.79 -7.46 0.19
N VAL A 96 -8.88 -6.82 -0.53
CA VAL A 96 -9.18 -5.63 -1.36
C VAL A 96 -10.27 -5.96 -2.40
N LEU A 97 -10.12 -7.06 -3.13
CA LEU A 97 -11.07 -7.46 -4.17
C LEU A 97 -12.43 -7.91 -3.62
N ILE A 98 -12.51 -8.38 -2.38
CA ILE A 98 -13.79 -8.74 -1.75
C ILE A 98 -14.47 -7.52 -1.11
N MET A 99 -13.70 -6.66 -0.45
CA MET A 99 -14.22 -5.59 0.39
C MET A 99 -14.39 -4.25 -0.34
N ASP A 100 -13.78 -4.09 -1.52
CA ASP A 100 -13.99 -2.88 -2.31
C ASP A 100 -15.41 -2.88 -2.91
N ASP A 101 -16.18 -1.86 -2.55
CA ASP A 101 -17.56 -1.65 -3.01
C ASP A 101 -17.67 -0.71 -4.23
N SER A 102 -16.55 -0.20 -4.74
CA SER A 102 -16.56 0.80 -5.81
C SER A 102 -16.77 0.24 -7.22
N ARG A 103 -16.72 -1.09 -7.39
CA ARG A 103 -16.71 -1.76 -8.69
C ARG A 103 -18.07 -2.24 -9.21
N ASP A 104 -19.17 -1.91 -8.53
CA ASP A 104 -20.54 -2.35 -8.90
C ASP A 104 -20.63 -3.86 -9.25
N LEU A 105 -20.02 -4.69 -8.40
CA LEU A 105 -19.97 -6.15 -8.55
C LEU A 105 -20.81 -6.83 -7.48
N THR A 106 -21.45 -7.95 -7.85
CA THR A 106 -22.08 -8.83 -6.86
C THR A 106 -21.02 -9.49 -5.97
N PHE A 107 -21.44 -10.01 -4.81
CA PHE A 107 -20.52 -10.72 -3.91
C PHE A 107 -19.84 -11.92 -4.58
N GLU A 108 -20.58 -12.68 -5.39
CA GLU A 108 -20.06 -13.82 -6.15
C GLU A 108 -18.98 -13.39 -7.14
N GLN A 109 -19.22 -12.30 -7.88
CA GLN A 109 -18.24 -11.73 -8.83
C GLN A 109 -16.99 -11.22 -8.12
N LYS A 110 -17.14 -10.61 -6.94
CA LYS A 110 -15.99 -10.20 -6.11
C LYS A 110 -15.19 -11.40 -5.62
N LEU A 111 -15.87 -12.49 -5.23
CA LEU A 111 -15.23 -13.72 -4.81
C LEU A 111 -14.45 -14.37 -5.96
N GLU A 112 -15.07 -14.46 -7.14
CA GLU A 112 -14.43 -14.96 -8.36
C GLU A 112 -13.18 -14.14 -8.70
N SER A 113 -13.30 -12.81 -8.74
CA SER A 113 -12.19 -11.88 -8.96
C SER A 113 -11.03 -12.07 -7.98
N ALA A 114 -11.32 -12.39 -6.71
CA ALA A 114 -10.31 -12.56 -5.67
C ALA A 114 -9.54 -13.89 -5.77
N PHE A 115 -10.17 -14.96 -6.25
CA PHE A 115 -9.58 -16.30 -6.26
C PHE A 115 -9.14 -16.80 -7.63
N MET A 116 -9.65 -16.22 -8.71
CA MET A 116 -9.26 -16.55 -10.09
C MET A 116 -8.11 -15.66 -10.56
N ILE A 117 -7.25 -16.22 -11.42
CA ILE A 117 -6.23 -15.45 -12.13
C ILE A 117 -6.93 -14.72 -13.29
N PRO A 118 -6.70 -13.40 -13.48
CA PRO A 118 -7.22 -12.68 -14.64
C PRO A 118 -6.87 -13.36 -15.97
N GLU A 119 -7.79 -13.34 -16.92
CA GLU A 119 -7.56 -13.89 -18.26
C GLU A 119 -6.87 -12.89 -19.19
N ASP A 120 -6.99 -11.60 -18.89
CA ASP A 120 -6.51 -10.49 -19.71
C ASP A 120 -5.72 -9.44 -18.89
N GLU A 121 -4.92 -8.65 -19.61
CA GLU A 121 -4.03 -7.63 -19.03
C GLU A 121 -4.78 -6.44 -18.42
N GLU A 122 -5.96 -6.11 -18.95
CA GLU A 122 -6.75 -4.97 -18.51
C GLU A 122 -7.30 -5.24 -17.10
N THR A 123 -7.98 -6.37 -16.92
CA THR A 123 -8.46 -6.85 -15.62
C THR A 123 -7.32 -6.95 -14.60
N TYR A 124 -6.17 -7.48 -15.02
CA TYR A 124 -4.98 -7.54 -14.17
C TYR A 124 -4.54 -6.15 -13.68
N LYS A 125 -4.39 -5.21 -14.60
CA LYS A 125 -3.93 -3.84 -14.30
C LYS A 125 -4.92 -3.10 -13.42
N GLU A 126 -6.22 -3.20 -13.70
CA GLU A 126 -7.26 -2.55 -12.90
C GLU A 126 -7.26 -3.07 -11.46
N ASN A 127 -7.18 -4.38 -11.27
CA ASN A 127 -7.15 -5.00 -9.95
C ASN A 127 -5.85 -4.66 -9.20
N MET A 128 -4.69 -4.69 -9.86
CA MET A 128 -3.41 -4.25 -9.27
C MET A 128 -3.44 -2.77 -8.92
N GLU A 129 -4.04 -1.93 -9.75
CA GLU A 129 -4.15 -0.50 -9.50
C GLU A 129 -5.11 -0.20 -8.35
N LEU A 130 -6.19 -0.96 -8.21
CA LEU A 130 -7.07 -0.88 -7.04
C LEU A 130 -6.28 -1.14 -5.76
N PHE A 131 -5.48 -2.22 -5.72
CA PHE A 131 -4.59 -2.50 -4.59
C PHE A 131 -3.61 -1.35 -4.32
N ASN A 132 -2.92 -0.88 -5.37
CA ASN A 132 -1.94 0.19 -5.26
C ASN A 132 -2.57 1.50 -4.78
N SER A 133 -3.82 1.77 -5.16
CA SER A 133 -4.55 2.95 -4.72
C SER A 133 -4.80 2.92 -3.22
N TYR A 134 -5.21 1.78 -2.65
CA TYR A 134 -5.32 1.63 -1.20
C TYR A 134 -3.96 1.71 -0.51
N ALA A 135 -2.92 1.10 -1.07
CA ALA A 135 -1.57 1.21 -0.53
C ALA A 135 -1.09 2.68 -0.49
N ARG A 136 -1.33 3.45 -1.54
CA ARG A 136 -1.01 4.89 -1.57
C ARG A 136 -1.81 5.68 -0.54
N GLY A 137 -3.12 5.44 -0.42
CA GLY A 137 -3.95 6.09 0.59
C GLY A 137 -3.51 5.77 2.02
N GLY A 138 -3.11 4.52 2.28
CA GLY A 138 -2.53 4.13 3.56
C GLY A 138 -1.15 4.74 3.82
N ILE A 139 -0.30 4.92 2.81
CA ILE A 139 1.00 5.62 2.95
C ILE A 139 0.77 7.06 3.36
N GLU A 140 -0.19 7.75 2.74
CA GLU A 140 -0.54 9.13 3.10
C GLU A 140 -0.99 9.21 4.57
N TYR A 141 -1.91 8.34 4.99
CA TYR A 141 -2.37 8.30 6.37
C TYR A 141 -1.24 7.99 7.36
N LEU A 142 -0.42 6.97 7.08
CA LEU A 142 0.71 6.61 7.93
C LEU A 142 1.73 7.76 8.03
N TYR A 143 1.96 8.49 6.95
CA TYR A 143 2.82 9.67 6.96
C TYR A 143 2.24 10.79 7.83
N GLU A 144 0.95 11.08 7.69
CA GLU A 144 0.25 12.06 8.53
C GLU A 144 0.38 11.72 10.02
N GLN A 145 0.11 10.46 10.38
CA GLN A 145 0.07 10.03 11.78
C GLN A 145 1.44 9.83 12.41
N LEU A 146 2.41 9.29 11.66
CA LEU A 146 3.73 8.95 12.20
C LEU A 146 4.73 10.10 12.06
N VAL A 147 4.60 10.95 11.04
CA VAL A 147 5.61 11.96 10.71
C VAL A 147 5.10 13.39 10.92
N LEU A 148 3.89 13.72 10.47
CA LEU A 148 3.37 15.10 10.59
C LEU A 148 2.76 15.40 11.95
N ARG A 149 2.19 14.40 12.62
CA ARG A 149 1.60 14.56 13.95
C ARG A 149 2.62 15.15 14.93
N THR A 150 2.24 16.25 15.57
CA THR A 150 2.94 16.83 16.71
C THR A 150 2.29 16.30 18.00
N PRO A 151 3.04 15.63 18.89
CA PRO A 151 2.53 15.20 20.19
C PRO A 151 2.03 16.39 21.02
N ASP A 152 0.96 16.18 21.78
CA ASP A 152 0.47 17.17 22.72
C ASP A 152 1.45 17.36 23.88
N VAL A 153 1.38 18.54 24.54
CA VAL A 153 2.28 18.88 25.67
C VAL A 153 2.15 17.90 26.83
N ASP A 154 0.99 17.25 26.96
CA ASP A 154 0.68 16.27 28.02
C ASP A 154 1.16 14.83 27.67
N GLU A 155 1.71 14.60 26.48
CA GLU A 155 2.30 13.31 26.13
C GLU A 155 3.73 13.17 26.71
N ASP A 156 3.87 12.35 27.76
CA ASP A 156 5.13 12.05 28.45
C ASP A 156 6.13 11.19 27.62
N TYR A 157 6.47 11.64 26.41
CA TYR A 157 7.46 10.99 25.55
C TYR A 157 8.54 11.99 25.11
N SER A 158 9.79 11.68 25.42
CA SER A 158 10.93 12.49 24.97
C SER A 158 11.23 12.37 23.47
N ASP A 159 10.66 11.36 22.80
CA ASP A 159 10.84 11.09 21.37
C ASP A 159 9.48 11.10 20.66
N PHE A 160 9.31 12.06 19.74
CA PHE A 160 8.09 12.23 18.94
C PHE A 160 7.74 11.00 18.12
N ARG A 161 8.74 10.24 17.68
CA ARG A 161 8.49 8.99 16.96
C ARG A 161 7.77 7.97 17.83
N VAL A 162 8.22 7.80 19.07
CA VAL A 162 7.61 6.87 20.03
C VAL A 162 6.20 7.37 20.40
N ALA A 163 6.05 8.67 20.65
CA ALA A 163 4.76 9.29 20.94
C ALA A 163 3.74 9.00 19.83
N ASN A 164 4.11 9.27 18.58
CA ASN A 164 3.24 9.06 17.41
C ASN A 164 2.92 7.59 17.16
N MET A 165 3.88 6.69 17.37
CA MET A 165 3.61 5.25 17.30
C MET A 165 2.62 4.81 18.37
N VAL A 166 2.76 5.29 19.61
CA VAL A 166 1.83 4.96 20.69
C VAL A 166 0.44 5.52 20.39
N ALA A 167 0.34 6.75 19.91
CA ALA A 167 -0.93 7.35 19.53
C ALA A 167 -1.63 6.56 18.42
N LEU A 168 -0.90 6.18 17.36
CA LEU A 168 -1.43 5.33 16.29
C LEU A 168 -1.96 3.99 16.81
N MET A 169 -1.29 3.39 17.81
CA MET A 169 -1.66 2.09 18.37
C MET A 169 -2.82 2.17 19.38
N LYS A 170 -2.96 3.29 20.10
CA LYS A 170 -4.04 3.50 21.09
C LYS A 170 -5.36 3.87 20.43
N ASN A 171 -5.29 4.57 19.30
CA ASN A 171 -6.48 5.08 18.64
C ASN A 171 -6.98 4.06 17.62
N PRO A 172 -8.25 3.61 17.70
CA PRO A 172 -8.82 2.83 16.62
C PRO A 172 -8.77 3.66 15.33
N LEU A 173 -8.46 3.00 14.21
CA LEU A 173 -8.56 3.65 12.91
C LEU A 173 -9.99 4.17 12.75
N PRO A 174 -10.18 5.47 12.44
CA PRO A 174 -11.52 6.03 12.29
C PRO A 174 -12.21 5.22 11.20
N VAL A 175 -13.25 4.49 11.60
CA VAL A 175 -14.15 3.86 10.65
C VAL A 175 -15.11 4.99 10.29
N ASP A 176 -15.21 5.34 9.00
CA ASP A 176 -16.36 6.16 8.56
C ASP A 176 -17.60 5.50 9.16
N GLU A 177 -18.27 6.20 10.07
CA GLU A 177 -19.57 5.78 10.55
C GLU A 177 -20.41 5.61 9.30
N LEU A 178 -20.78 4.37 9.00
CA LEU A 178 -21.72 4.08 7.95
C LEU A 178 -22.99 4.83 8.36
N ASP A 179 -23.29 5.93 7.69
CA ASP A 179 -24.66 6.41 7.60
C ASP A 179 -25.43 5.31 6.86
N ILE A 180 -25.91 4.32 7.63
CA ILE A 180 -26.84 3.28 7.18
C ILE A 180 -28.24 3.88 7.07
#